data_AF-T2JIF6-F1
#
_entry.id   AF-T2JIF6-F1
#
_cell.length_a   1.000
_cell.length_b   1.000
_cell.length_c   1.000
_cell.angle_alpha   90.00
_cell.angle_beta   90.00
_cell.angle_gamma   90.00
#
_symmetry.space_group_name_H-M   'P 1'
#
loop_
_entity.id
_entity.type
_entity.pdbx_description
1 polymer ?
#
loop_
_entity_poly.entity_id
_entity_poly.type
_entity_poly.pdbx_seq_one_letter_code
_entity_poly.pdbx_strand_id
1 'polypeptide(L)'
;MINVHGSQFIANILIVDDKPANLRILSTILTKAGHKVRAVTSGNMALITAKTMPPDIILLDVKMPDIDGYQVCQKLKQFPETAEIPIIFLSALQDVENKVKAFEAGGVDYIIKPFQFEEVLARVSIHISLKHAHNQLQKLNKELEKRVKERTADLKQIQEKLSFHARQDTLTHLVNRSVFLERIDLALKRFHEEEDYLFAVFVIDLDRFKMINDSDGHQVGDLLLVEVSRILESLVSQADTVARVGGDEFAILLDPIRDVNEALKLAQNIKEALTTSFFIQGRQVFISSSIGLTFSESSYNSALEILRDADIAMGKAKQKGRGKYEIFNQEMHTQALNLLTLETDLRYGIEKQEFEVYYQPIMNLNPIKLVGFEALIRWQHPDKGFISPGEFIPVAENTGLIIPIGKIVLEKVCQQIQTWKKKFQQITILKIAVNLSSKQFKNAYILQEIDEVMERTGLTSNNLKLEITETSLIDHSQETIKLLKQLKQRNLEICLDDFGIGYSSLSYLPRFPVDTLKIDRSFINCIGQPEENLEIIQSIIHLAHNLGMNVVAEGIETEEQLIYLQKLNCDFGQGYLFNRPLTAQETENLLRDGC
;
A
#
# COMPACT_ATOMS: atom_id res chain seq x y z
N MET A 1 -60.12 4.87 -47.06
CA MET A 1 -59.92 6.25 -47.55
C MET A 1 -58.50 6.63 -47.22
N ILE A 2 -57.62 6.62 -48.22
CA ILE A 2 -56.18 6.89 -48.04
C ILE A 2 -56.04 8.40 -47.93
N ASN A 3 -55.57 8.86 -46.76
CA ASN A 3 -55.39 10.27 -46.46
C ASN A 3 -54.13 10.76 -47.19
N VAL A 4 -54.26 11.17 -48.44
CA VAL A 4 -53.18 11.72 -49.29
C VAL A 4 -52.97 13.20 -48.94
N HIS A 5 -52.56 13.47 -47.70
CA HIS A 5 -51.99 14.76 -47.30
C HIS A 5 -50.59 14.50 -46.74
N GLY A 6 -49.73 13.97 -47.62
CA GLY A 6 -48.29 14.03 -47.42
C GLY A 6 -47.85 15.48 -47.52
N SER A 7 -47.05 15.93 -46.55
CA SER A 7 -46.39 17.24 -46.51
C SER A 7 -45.95 17.70 -47.90
N GLN A 8 -46.64 18.69 -48.46
CA GLN A 8 -46.41 19.16 -49.82
C GLN A 8 -45.17 20.06 -49.84
N PHE A 9 -44.01 19.46 -50.17
CA PHE A 9 -42.75 20.20 -50.29
C PHE A 9 -42.84 21.21 -51.44
N ILE A 10 -42.62 22.50 -51.14
CA ILE A 10 -42.56 23.55 -52.17
C ILE A 10 -41.23 23.41 -52.91
N ALA A 11 -41.30 23.06 -54.20
CA ALA A 11 -40.15 22.86 -55.07
C ALA A 11 -40.07 23.93 -56.16
N ASN A 12 -38.86 24.18 -56.67
CA ASN A 12 -38.60 24.99 -57.85
C ASN A 12 -38.61 24.09 -59.09
N ILE A 13 -39.60 24.22 -59.96
CA ILE A 13 -39.79 23.35 -61.12
C ILE A 13 -39.42 24.12 -62.39
N LEU A 14 -38.57 23.52 -63.24
CA LEU A 14 -38.31 24.04 -64.57
C LEU A 14 -39.11 23.23 -65.59
N ILE A 15 -39.95 23.90 -66.38
CA ILE A 15 -40.72 23.30 -67.46
C ILE A 15 -40.12 23.76 -68.78
N VAL A 16 -39.90 22.81 -69.69
CA VAL A 16 -39.27 23.03 -70.98
C VAL A 16 -40.17 22.39 -72.03
N ASP A 17 -40.78 23.21 -72.89
CA ASP A 17 -41.65 22.75 -73.98
C ASP A 17 -41.73 23.84 -75.05
N ASP A 18 -41.62 23.46 -76.33
CA ASP A 18 -41.60 24.41 -77.46
C ASP A 18 -42.97 25.04 -77.71
N LYS A 19 -44.06 24.42 -77.21
CA LYS A 19 -45.43 24.90 -77.37
C LYS A 19 -45.87 25.74 -76.16
N PRO A 20 -46.17 27.04 -76.34
CA PRO A 20 -46.63 27.91 -75.25
C PRO A 20 -47.89 27.40 -74.53
N ALA A 21 -48.76 26.67 -75.23
CA ALA A 21 -49.96 26.08 -74.67
C ALA A 21 -49.65 25.04 -73.58
N ASN A 22 -48.64 24.18 -73.79
CA ASN A 22 -48.21 23.17 -72.84
C ASN A 22 -47.59 23.80 -71.60
N LEU A 23 -46.72 24.80 -71.79
CA LEU A 23 -46.13 25.58 -70.70
C LEU A 23 -47.21 26.23 -69.84
N ARG A 24 -48.24 26.83 -70.45
CA ARG A 24 -49.35 27.47 -69.71
C ARG A 24 -50.15 26.46 -68.88
N ILE A 25 -50.47 25.29 -69.45
CA ILE A 25 -51.19 24.22 -68.75
C ILE A 25 -50.37 23.74 -67.55
N LEU A 26 -49.13 23.27 -67.78
CA LEU A 26 -48.28 22.71 -66.72
C LEU A 26 -47.94 23.76 -65.65
N SER A 27 -47.70 25.01 -66.04
CA SER A 27 -47.47 26.09 -65.08
C SER A 27 -48.70 26.34 -64.20
N THR A 28 -49.90 26.28 -64.77
CA THR A 28 -51.14 26.43 -64.00
C THR A 28 -51.33 25.27 -63.02
N ILE A 29 -51.10 24.04 -63.46
CA ILE A 29 -51.21 22.82 -62.63
C ILE A 29 -50.27 22.91 -61.42
N LEU A 30 -48.99 23.17 -61.68
CA LEU A 30 -47.93 23.13 -60.67
C LEU A 30 -47.95 24.36 -59.74
N THR A 31 -48.30 25.54 -60.25
CA THR A 31 -48.44 26.75 -59.41
C THR A 31 -49.65 26.63 -58.48
N LYS A 32 -50.77 26.03 -58.93
CA LYS A 32 -51.92 25.75 -58.06
C LYS A 32 -51.58 24.78 -56.92
N ALA A 33 -50.62 23.87 -57.15
CA ALA A 33 -50.08 22.98 -56.13
C ALA A 33 -49.03 23.65 -55.21
N GLY A 34 -48.79 24.96 -55.36
CA GLY A 34 -47.90 25.74 -54.49
C GLY A 34 -46.42 25.72 -54.88
N HIS A 35 -46.05 25.10 -56.02
CA HIS A 35 -44.66 25.06 -56.48
C HIS A 35 -44.26 26.36 -57.20
N LYS A 36 -42.95 26.67 -57.18
CA LYS A 36 -42.38 27.80 -57.93
C LYS A 36 -42.00 27.32 -59.32
N VAL A 37 -42.70 27.79 -60.35
CA VAL A 37 -42.53 27.30 -61.72
C VAL A 37 -41.75 28.31 -62.55
N ARG A 38 -40.74 27.83 -63.28
CA ARG A 38 -40.05 28.55 -64.35
C ARG A 38 -40.30 27.83 -65.66
N ALA A 39 -40.61 28.56 -66.71
CA ALA A 39 -40.94 28.00 -68.02
C ALA A 39 -40.01 28.56 -69.09
N VAL A 40 -39.48 27.70 -69.95
CA VAL A 40 -38.63 28.07 -71.09
C VAL A 40 -39.06 27.29 -72.33
N THR A 41 -38.87 27.88 -73.51
CA THR A 41 -39.38 27.33 -74.79
C THR A 41 -38.32 26.62 -75.64
N SER A 42 -37.08 26.53 -75.17
CA SER A 42 -35.98 25.90 -75.91
C SER A 42 -35.06 25.12 -74.98
N GLY A 43 -34.54 24.00 -75.46
CA GLY A 43 -33.57 23.18 -74.73
C GLY A 43 -32.25 23.91 -74.42
N ASN A 44 -31.83 24.86 -75.26
CA ASN A 44 -30.65 25.69 -74.97
C ASN A 44 -30.89 26.62 -73.77
N MET A 45 -32.07 27.22 -73.70
CA MET A 45 -32.48 28.02 -72.53
C MET A 45 -32.63 27.16 -71.29
N ALA A 46 -33.06 25.90 -71.43
CA ALA A 46 -33.13 24.96 -70.32
C ALA A 46 -31.76 24.68 -69.70
N LEU A 47 -30.72 24.44 -70.52
CA LEU A 47 -29.36 24.22 -70.04
C LEU A 47 -28.81 25.45 -69.28
N ILE A 48 -29.02 26.65 -69.81
CA ILE A 48 -28.57 27.90 -69.17
C ILE A 48 -29.32 28.12 -67.85
N THR A 49 -30.64 27.95 -67.86
CA THR A 49 -31.51 28.20 -66.70
C THR A 49 -31.26 27.18 -65.58
N ALA A 50 -31.02 25.91 -65.93
CA ALA A 50 -30.73 24.87 -64.96
C ALA A 50 -29.36 25.03 -64.28
N LYS A 51 -28.35 25.56 -65.00
CA LYS A 51 -27.02 25.85 -64.41
C LYS A 51 -27.02 27.10 -63.54
N THR A 52 -27.62 28.18 -64.02
CA THR A 52 -27.64 29.47 -63.30
C THR A 52 -28.43 29.40 -62.00
N MET A 53 -29.53 28.65 -61.99
CA MET A 53 -30.32 28.42 -60.78
C MET A 53 -30.93 27.01 -60.85
N PRO A 54 -30.29 26.01 -60.23
CA PRO A 54 -30.72 24.61 -60.27
C PRO A 54 -32.16 24.40 -59.79
N PRO A 55 -33.06 23.86 -60.63
CA PRO A 55 -34.39 23.46 -60.18
C PRO A 55 -34.34 22.18 -59.34
N ASP A 56 -35.41 21.97 -58.59
CA ASP A 56 -35.62 20.75 -57.82
C ASP A 56 -35.98 19.56 -58.72
N ILE A 57 -36.67 19.83 -59.83
CA ILE A 57 -37.08 18.86 -60.85
C ILE A 57 -37.30 19.58 -62.19
N ILE A 58 -37.05 18.87 -63.30
CA ILE A 58 -37.25 19.39 -64.67
C ILE A 58 -38.32 18.56 -65.37
N LEU A 59 -39.32 19.24 -65.96
CA LEU A 59 -40.25 18.67 -66.91
C LEU A 59 -39.78 19.03 -68.32
N LEU A 60 -39.41 18.04 -69.13
CA LEU A 60 -38.68 18.26 -70.37
C LEU A 60 -39.39 17.63 -71.56
N ASP A 61 -39.81 18.44 -72.53
CA ASP A 61 -40.35 17.92 -73.77
C ASP A 61 -39.31 17.15 -74.57
N VAL A 62 -39.73 16.03 -75.16
CA VAL A 62 -38.84 15.16 -75.94
C VAL A 62 -38.55 15.77 -77.30
N LYS A 63 -39.56 16.35 -77.97
CA LYS A 63 -39.45 16.88 -79.34
C LYS A 63 -39.40 18.41 -79.30
N MET A 64 -38.22 18.98 -79.53
CA MET A 64 -38.01 20.42 -79.60
C MET A 64 -37.19 20.77 -80.85
N PRO A 65 -37.37 21.97 -81.45
CA PRO A 65 -36.79 22.32 -82.75
C PRO A 65 -35.26 22.54 -82.74
N ASP A 66 -34.67 22.97 -81.62
CA ASP A 66 -33.24 23.28 -81.56
C ASP A 66 -32.38 22.06 -81.18
N ILE A 67 -32.61 21.53 -79.98
CA ILE A 67 -31.93 20.38 -79.39
C ILE A 67 -33.01 19.51 -78.78
N ASP A 68 -32.98 18.21 -79.03
CA ASP A 68 -34.02 17.31 -78.52
C ASP A 68 -33.90 17.14 -76.98
N GLY A 69 -35.00 16.71 -76.35
CA GLY A 69 -35.04 16.55 -74.89
C GLY A 69 -34.02 15.54 -74.36
N TYR A 70 -33.70 14.49 -75.12
CA TYR A 70 -32.75 13.47 -74.67
C TYR A 70 -31.32 14.03 -74.61
N GLN A 71 -30.92 14.80 -75.62
CA GLN A 71 -29.63 15.48 -75.68
C GLN A 71 -29.50 16.54 -74.58
N VAL A 72 -30.58 17.26 -74.25
CA VAL A 72 -30.62 18.17 -73.10
C VAL A 72 -30.43 17.41 -71.78
N CYS A 73 -31.13 16.29 -71.60
CA CYS A 73 -31.01 15.45 -70.41
C CYS A 73 -29.58 14.93 -70.24
N GLN A 74 -28.98 14.34 -71.29
CA GLN A 74 -27.59 13.86 -71.25
C GLN A 74 -26.61 14.97 -70.90
N LYS A 75 -26.75 16.16 -71.49
CA LYS A 75 -25.91 17.32 -71.16
C LYS A 75 -26.07 17.75 -69.70
N LEU A 76 -27.28 17.75 -69.15
CA LEU A 76 -27.51 18.07 -67.73
C LEU A 76 -26.90 17.01 -66.80
N LYS A 77 -26.94 15.72 -67.20
CA LYS A 77 -26.36 14.61 -66.42
C LYS A 77 -24.84 14.59 -66.41
N GLN A 78 -24.19 15.23 -67.38
CA GLN A 78 -22.72 15.31 -67.44
C GLN A 78 -22.11 16.33 -66.45
N PHE A 79 -22.88 17.30 -65.94
CA PHE A 79 -22.36 18.30 -65.01
C PHE A 79 -22.73 17.96 -63.55
N PRO A 80 -21.77 17.93 -62.61
CA PRO A 80 -22.04 17.57 -61.20
C PRO A 80 -23.14 18.40 -60.52
N GLU A 81 -23.26 19.67 -60.89
CA GLU A 81 -24.24 20.62 -60.33
C GLU A 81 -25.69 20.32 -60.77
N THR A 82 -25.87 19.67 -61.92
CA THR A 82 -27.18 19.36 -62.50
C THR A 82 -27.45 17.86 -62.63
N ALA A 83 -26.45 17.02 -62.36
CA ALA A 83 -26.52 15.57 -62.54
C ALA A 83 -27.59 14.91 -61.67
N GLU A 84 -27.74 15.38 -60.44
CA GLU A 84 -28.71 14.84 -59.47
C GLU A 84 -30.13 15.40 -59.64
N ILE A 85 -30.36 16.29 -60.61
CA ILE A 85 -31.69 16.86 -60.82
C ILE A 85 -32.59 15.80 -61.51
N PRO A 86 -33.73 15.43 -60.92
CA PRO A 86 -34.68 14.52 -61.57
C PRO A 86 -35.28 15.19 -62.82
N ILE A 87 -35.30 14.45 -63.93
CA ILE A 87 -35.85 14.90 -65.21
C ILE A 87 -37.00 13.97 -65.59
N ILE A 88 -38.20 14.53 -65.73
CA ILE A 88 -39.40 13.84 -66.22
C ILE A 88 -39.65 14.27 -67.66
N PHE A 89 -39.67 13.32 -68.57
CA PHE A 89 -39.92 13.60 -69.99
C PHE A 89 -41.40 13.81 -70.29
N LEU A 90 -41.72 14.76 -71.17
CA LEU A 90 -43.08 14.97 -71.69
C LEU A 90 -43.15 14.37 -73.10
N SER A 91 -43.99 13.36 -73.31
CA SER A 91 -44.02 12.59 -74.57
C SER A 91 -45.44 12.38 -75.12
N ALA A 92 -45.59 12.07 -76.41
CA ALA A 92 -46.89 11.78 -77.03
C ALA A 92 -47.22 10.26 -77.02
N LEU A 93 -48.51 9.93 -77.12
CA LEU A 93 -49.04 8.55 -77.06
C LEU A 93 -48.41 7.52 -78.04
N GLN A 94 -47.78 7.97 -79.12
CA GLN A 94 -47.22 7.10 -80.18
C GLN A 94 -45.73 6.74 -80.01
N ASP A 95 -45.06 7.20 -78.95
CA ASP A 95 -43.59 7.04 -78.75
C ASP A 95 -43.21 5.88 -77.79
N VAL A 96 -43.88 4.72 -77.88
CA VAL A 96 -43.67 3.59 -76.95
C VAL A 96 -42.27 2.96 -77.05
N GLU A 97 -41.68 2.89 -78.25
CA GLU A 97 -40.30 2.41 -78.47
C GLU A 97 -39.23 3.34 -77.86
N ASN A 98 -39.58 4.58 -77.54
CA ASN A 98 -38.65 5.59 -77.00
C ASN A 98 -38.63 5.67 -75.46
N LYS A 99 -39.36 4.80 -74.75
CA LYS A 99 -39.33 4.74 -73.27
C LYS A 99 -37.99 4.24 -72.72
N VAL A 100 -37.34 3.31 -73.41
CA VAL A 100 -36.00 2.80 -73.03
C VAL A 100 -34.96 3.92 -73.16
N LYS A 101 -35.00 4.67 -74.26
CA LYS A 101 -34.10 5.82 -74.51
C LYS A 101 -34.23 6.92 -73.46
N ALA A 102 -35.41 7.11 -72.87
CA ALA A 102 -35.63 8.09 -71.81
C ALA A 102 -34.84 7.74 -70.54
N PHE A 103 -34.81 6.48 -70.14
CA PHE A 103 -34.03 6.02 -68.99
C PHE A 103 -32.53 5.95 -69.31
N GLU A 104 -32.16 5.52 -70.52
CA GLU A 104 -30.75 5.51 -70.97
C GLU A 104 -30.15 6.93 -71.03
N ALA A 105 -30.96 7.94 -71.37
CA ALA A 105 -30.53 9.35 -71.35
C ALA A 105 -30.42 9.94 -69.93
N GLY A 106 -30.84 9.20 -68.89
CA GLY A 106 -30.81 9.62 -67.48
C GLY A 106 -32.11 10.25 -66.96
N GLY A 107 -33.23 10.12 -67.68
CA GLY A 107 -34.53 10.51 -67.16
C GLY A 107 -34.99 9.61 -66.02
N VAL A 108 -35.72 10.17 -65.07
CA VAL A 108 -36.26 9.42 -63.91
C VAL A 108 -37.71 8.98 -64.13
N ASP A 109 -38.43 9.61 -65.06
CA ASP A 109 -39.81 9.28 -65.40
C ASP A 109 -40.27 9.93 -66.71
N TYR A 110 -41.53 9.69 -67.11
CA TYR A 110 -42.21 10.39 -68.20
C TYR A 110 -43.69 10.64 -67.91
N ILE A 111 -44.26 11.68 -68.54
CA ILE A 111 -45.68 12.04 -68.54
C ILE A 111 -46.16 12.07 -70.00
N ILE A 112 -47.32 11.48 -70.28
CA ILE A 112 -47.89 11.40 -71.62
C ILE A 112 -48.83 12.59 -71.89
N LYS A 113 -48.77 13.17 -73.09
CA LYS A 113 -49.70 14.20 -73.60
C LYS A 113 -50.98 13.55 -74.17
N PRO A 114 -52.18 14.12 -73.93
CA PRO A 114 -52.48 15.37 -73.22
C PRO A 114 -52.37 15.23 -71.69
N PHE A 115 -51.91 16.28 -71.02
CA PHE A 115 -51.62 16.26 -69.58
C PHE A 115 -52.88 16.14 -68.73
N GLN A 116 -52.91 15.16 -67.84
CA GLN A 116 -53.92 15.05 -66.78
C GLN A 116 -53.39 15.67 -65.48
N PHE A 117 -54.23 16.46 -64.80
CA PHE A 117 -53.85 17.20 -63.59
C PHE A 117 -53.29 16.26 -62.50
N GLU A 118 -53.98 15.15 -62.23
CA GLU A 118 -53.63 14.20 -61.18
C GLU A 118 -52.32 13.46 -61.48
N GLU A 119 -52.09 13.06 -62.73
CA GLU A 119 -50.87 12.33 -63.13
C GLU A 119 -49.61 13.20 -62.96
N VAL A 120 -49.67 14.46 -63.43
CA VAL A 120 -48.53 15.40 -63.34
C VAL A 120 -48.14 15.62 -61.88
N LEU A 121 -49.12 15.87 -61.01
CA LEU A 121 -48.84 16.13 -59.59
C LEU A 121 -48.32 14.89 -58.87
N ALA A 122 -48.90 13.71 -59.12
CA ALA A 122 -48.46 12.48 -58.49
C ALA A 122 -46.99 12.18 -58.80
N ARG A 123 -46.60 12.23 -60.09
CA ARG A 123 -45.22 11.94 -60.51
C ARG A 123 -44.23 12.98 -60.00
N VAL A 124 -44.57 14.26 -60.11
CA VAL A 124 -43.72 15.35 -59.61
C VAL A 124 -43.51 15.25 -58.09
N SER A 125 -44.59 15.01 -57.33
CA SER A 125 -44.51 14.92 -55.87
C SER A 125 -43.68 13.72 -55.39
N ILE A 126 -43.75 12.58 -56.07
CA ILE A 126 -42.93 11.40 -55.74
C ILE A 126 -41.45 11.72 -55.86
N HIS A 127 -41.03 12.30 -56.99
CA HIS A 127 -39.62 12.59 -57.25
C HIS A 127 -39.07 13.72 -56.37
N ILE A 128 -39.89 14.72 -56.03
CA ILE A 128 -39.54 15.73 -55.03
C ILE A 128 -39.31 15.06 -53.66
N SER A 129 -40.22 14.17 -53.23
CA SER A 129 -40.12 13.48 -51.94
C SER A 129 -38.88 12.58 -51.86
N LEU A 130 -38.58 11.83 -52.92
CA LEU A 130 -37.39 10.99 -53.02
C LEU A 130 -36.10 11.81 -52.92
N LYS A 131 -36.02 12.95 -53.61
CA LYS A 131 -34.87 13.86 -53.54
C LYS A 131 -34.68 14.41 -52.13
N HIS A 132 -35.77 14.81 -51.46
CA HIS A 132 -35.70 15.28 -50.08
C HIS A 132 -35.24 14.21 -49.11
N ALA A 133 -35.79 12.98 -49.21
CA ALA A 133 -35.38 11.86 -48.38
C ALA A 133 -33.88 11.51 -48.58
N HIS A 134 -33.42 11.50 -49.83
CA HIS A 134 -32.01 11.26 -50.15
C HIS A 134 -31.09 12.32 -49.52
N ASN A 135 -31.43 13.60 -49.68
CA ASN A 135 -30.67 14.70 -49.08
C ASN A 135 -30.65 14.65 -47.55
N GLN A 136 -31.77 14.26 -46.92
CA GLN A 136 -31.82 14.06 -45.47
C GLN A 136 -30.94 12.91 -45.01
N LEU A 137 -30.97 11.78 -45.72
CA LEU A 137 -30.17 10.60 -45.41
C LEU A 137 -28.67 10.89 -45.54
N GLN A 138 -28.25 11.63 -46.57
CA GLN A 138 -26.87 12.09 -46.71
C GLN A 138 -26.43 13.00 -45.56
N LYS A 139 -27.29 13.94 -45.13
CA LYS A 139 -26.98 14.81 -43.98
C LYS A 139 -26.84 14.00 -42.69
N LEU A 140 -27.76 13.08 -42.45
CA LEU A 140 -27.76 12.25 -41.26
C LEU A 140 -26.54 11.32 -41.21
N ASN A 141 -26.15 10.72 -42.34
CA ASN A 141 -24.95 9.89 -42.43
C ASN A 141 -23.68 10.69 -42.09
N LYS A 142 -23.54 11.90 -42.63
CA LYS A 142 -22.39 12.78 -42.29
C LYS A 142 -22.35 13.13 -40.80
N GLU A 143 -23.50 13.39 -40.20
CA GLU A 143 -23.57 13.67 -38.76
C GLU A 143 -23.25 12.43 -37.92
N LEU A 144 -23.74 11.26 -38.32
CA LEU A 144 -23.46 9.98 -37.66
C LEU A 144 -21.98 9.64 -37.74
N GLU A 145 -21.35 9.76 -38.91
CA GLU A 145 -19.91 9.55 -39.10
C GLU A 145 -19.07 10.44 -38.18
N LYS A 146 -19.45 11.71 -38.06
CA LYS A 146 -18.80 12.65 -37.14
C LYS A 146 -18.93 12.20 -35.68
N ARG A 147 -20.15 11.85 -35.24
CA ARG A 147 -20.40 11.37 -33.86
C ARG A 147 -19.67 10.06 -33.55
N VAL A 148 -19.61 9.13 -34.52
CA VAL A 148 -18.88 7.87 -34.37
C VAL A 148 -17.39 8.17 -34.21
N LYS A 149 -16.81 9.03 -35.05
CA LYS A 149 -15.40 9.41 -34.95
C LYS A 149 -15.06 10.04 -33.59
N GLU A 150 -15.88 10.97 -33.11
CA GLU A 150 -15.74 11.61 -31.79
C GLU A 150 -15.81 10.56 -30.66
N ARG A 151 -16.85 9.73 -30.62
CA ARG A 151 -16.99 8.67 -29.60
C ARG A 151 -15.85 7.66 -29.62
N THR A 152 -15.34 7.30 -30.79
CA THR A 152 -14.25 6.33 -30.91
C THR A 152 -12.94 6.90 -30.35
N ALA A 153 -12.69 8.20 -30.56
CA ALA A 153 -11.55 8.89 -29.97
C ALA A 153 -11.66 8.97 -28.43
N ASP A 154 -12.83 9.34 -27.92
CA ASP A 154 -13.09 9.40 -26.47
C ASP A 154 -12.91 8.03 -25.80
N LEU A 155 -13.49 6.98 -26.38
CA LEU A 155 -13.36 5.61 -25.87
C LEU A 155 -11.90 5.16 -25.83
N LYS A 156 -11.12 5.48 -26.86
CA LYS A 156 -9.70 5.13 -26.91
C LYS A 156 -8.91 5.84 -25.80
N GLN A 157 -9.17 7.13 -25.59
CA GLN A 157 -8.52 7.91 -24.52
C GLN A 157 -8.90 7.39 -23.12
N ILE A 158 -10.16 7.02 -22.91
CA ILE A 158 -10.63 6.42 -21.66
C ILE A 158 -9.96 5.06 -21.43
N GLN A 159 -9.88 4.22 -22.47
CA GLN A 159 -9.25 2.91 -22.38
C GLN A 159 -7.74 3.01 -22.08
N GLU A 160 -7.04 3.96 -22.69
CA GLU A 160 -5.62 4.25 -22.40
C GLU A 160 -5.43 4.70 -20.95
N LYS A 161 -6.28 5.60 -20.44
CA LYS A 161 -6.25 6.03 -19.03
C LYS A 161 -6.57 4.90 -18.05
N LEU A 162 -7.55 4.05 -18.36
CA LEU A 162 -7.90 2.89 -17.53
C LEU A 162 -6.76 1.87 -17.50
N SER A 163 -6.11 1.62 -18.63
CA SER A 163 -4.92 0.76 -18.72
C SER A 163 -3.75 1.33 -17.90
N PHE A 164 -3.53 2.65 -17.96
CA PHE A 164 -2.52 3.36 -17.19
C PHE A 164 -2.77 3.21 -15.67
N HIS A 165 -3.99 3.47 -15.19
CA HIS A 165 -4.34 3.32 -13.77
C HIS A 165 -4.35 1.87 -13.27
N ALA A 166 -4.62 0.90 -14.14
CA ALA A 166 -4.61 -0.51 -13.77
C ALA A 166 -3.20 -1.07 -13.58
N ARG A 167 -2.16 -0.40 -14.10
CA ARG A 167 -0.79 -0.93 -14.19
C ARG A 167 0.26 -0.16 -13.39
N GLN A 168 -0.04 1.07 -12.99
CA GLN A 168 0.91 1.94 -12.29
C GLN A 168 0.33 2.50 -11.00
N ASP A 169 1.24 2.86 -10.09
CA ASP A 169 0.92 3.64 -8.89
C ASP A 169 0.57 5.08 -9.28
N THR A 170 -0.50 5.62 -8.70
CA THR A 170 -1.00 6.94 -9.08
C THR A 170 -0.14 8.09 -8.57
N LEU A 171 0.66 7.87 -7.54
CA LEU A 171 1.50 8.91 -6.94
C LEU A 171 2.91 8.91 -7.55
N THR A 172 3.55 7.75 -7.62
CA THR A 172 4.95 7.64 -8.07
C THR A 172 5.09 7.32 -9.55
N HIS A 173 4.01 6.90 -10.22
CA HIS A 173 3.99 6.40 -11.61
C HIS A 173 4.83 5.15 -11.87
N LEU A 174 5.39 4.54 -10.82
CA LEU A 174 6.03 3.23 -10.89
C LEU A 174 5.02 2.14 -11.23
N VAL A 175 5.50 0.96 -11.63
CA VAL A 175 4.60 -0.19 -11.78
C VAL A 175 3.96 -0.52 -10.43
N ASN A 176 2.69 -0.92 -10.47
CA ASN A 176 2.01 -1.35 -9.25
C ASN A 176 2.32 -2.82 -8.92
N ARG A 177 1.86 -3.26 -7.75
CA ARG A 177 2.02 -4.65 -7.28
C ARG A 177 1.60 -5.70 -8.30
N SER A 178 0.48 -5.51 -9.00
CA SER A 178 -0.05 -6.49 -9.95
C SER A 178 0.92 -6.71 -11.11
N VAL A 179 1.40 -5.64 -11.73
CA VAL A 179 2.36 -5.72 -12.84
C VAL A 179 3.72 -6.23 -12.36
N PHE A 180 4.13 -5.88 -11.14
CA PHE A 180 5.37 -6.40 -10.56
C PHE A 180 5.35 -7.93 -10.41
N LEU A 181 4.24 -8.49 -9.92
CA LEU A 181 4.06 -9.95 -9.83
C LEU A 181 4.07 -10.62 -11.21
N GLU A 182 3.41 -10.03 -12.21
CA GLU A 182 3.46 -10.53 -13.60
C GLU A 182 4.89 -10.58 -14.15
N ARG A 183 5.73 -9.58 -13.80
CA ARG A 183 7.14 -9.53 -14.21
C ARG A 183 7.98 -10.60 -13.52
N ILE A 184 7.77 -10.83 -12.22
CA ILE A 184 8.45 -11.92 -11.50
C ILE A 184 8.04 -13.27 -12.08
N ASP A 185 6.76 -13.51 -12.37
CA ASP A 185 6.31 -14.77 -12.97
C ASP A 185 6.95 -14.99 -14.36
N LEU A 186 7.20 -13.92 -15.13
CA LEU A 186 7.90 -14.02 -16.40
C LEU A 186 9.39 -14.38 -16.21
N ALA A 187 10.06 -13.73 -15.24
CA ALA A 187 11.45 -14.05 -14.89
C ALA A 187 11.60 -15.48 -14.36
N LEU A 188 10.64 -15.94 -13.55
CA LEU A 188 10.59 -17.31 -13.02
C LEU A 188 10.39 -18.35 -14.14
N LYS A 189 9.58 -18.06 -15.15
CA LYS A 189 9.45 -18.94 -16.32
C LYS A 189 10.78 -19.08 -17.08
N ARG A 190 11.49 -17.98 -17.31
CA ARG A 190 12.81 -17.99 -17.95
C ARG A 190 13.83 -18.76 -17.13
N PHE A 191 13.83 -18.56 -15.81
CA PHE A 191 14.66 -19.33 -14.87
C PHE A 191 14.47 -20.84 -15.00
N HIS A 192 13.24 -21.31 -15.20
CA HIS A 192 12.96 -22.73 -15.41
C HIS A 192 13.28 -23.24 -16.82
N GLU A 193 13.39 -22.35 -17.81
CA GLU A 193 13.66 -22.69 -19.22
C GLU A 193 15.16 -22.61 -19.59
N GLU A 194 15.95 -21.77 -18.92
CA GLU A 194 17.35 -21.45 -19.25
C GLU A 194 18.31 -21.87 -18.11
N GLU A 195 19.30 -22.73 -18.39
CA GLU A 195 20.18 -23.35 -17.37
C GLU A 195 21.08 -22.38 -16.56
N ASP A 196 21.29 -21.14 -17.03
CA ASP A 196 22.16 -20.13 -16.39
C ASP A 196 21.44 -18.79 -16.11
N TYR A 197 20.10 -18.77 -16.18
CA TYR A 197 19.35 -17.55 -15.91
C TYR A 197 19.25 -17.33 -14.41
N LEU A 198 19.50 -16.11 -13.94
CA LEU A 198 19.36 -15.72 -12.54
C LEU A 198 18.67 -14.36 -12.47
N PHE A 199 17.89 -14.15 -11.42
CA PHE A 199 17.29 -12.86 -11.10
C PHE A 199 17.23 -12.66 -9.58
N ALA A 200 17.04 -11.41 -9.15
CA ALA A 200 16.89 -11.07 -7.73
C ALA A 200 15.68 -10.16 -7.51
N VAL A 201 14.99 -10.36 -6.39
CA VAL A 201 13.85 -9.55 -5.95
C VAL A 201 14.19 -8.87 -4.64
N PHE A 202 13.88 -7.58 -4.57
CA PHE A 202 14.07 -6.72 -3.42
C PHE A 202 12.72 -6.24 -2.93
N VAL A 203 12.51 -6.24 -1.62
CA VAL A 203 11.42 -5.52 -0.95
C VAL A 203 12.06 -4.48 -0.04
N ILE A 204 11.62 -3.24 -0.16
CA ILE A 204 12.23 -2.06 0.46
C ILE A 204 11.14 -1.31 1.22
N ASP A 205 11.32 -1.13 2.52
CA ASP A 205 10.43 -0.32 3.35
C ASP A 205 11.17 0.87 3.93
N LEU A 206 10.50 2.02 3.90
CA LEU A 206 11.02 3.27 4.45
C LEU A 206 10.83 3.31 5.96
N ASP A 207 11.94 3.22 6.70
CA ASP A 207 11.92 3.13 8.14
C ASP A 207 11.26 4.37 8.77
N ARG A 208 10.30 4.11 9.66
CA ARG A 208 9.62 5.16 10.45
C ARG A 208 8.89 6.20 9.60
N PHE A 209 8.52 5.89 8.35
CA PHE A 209 7.77 6.80 7.47
C PHE A 209 6.48 7.34 8.11
N LYS A 210 5.78 6.52 8.90
CA LYS A 210 4.60 6.97 9.66
C LYS A 210 4.88 8.18 10.55
N MET A 211 6.06 8.24 11.20
CA MET A 211 6.39 9.40 12.03
C MET A 211 6.49 10.68 11.20
N ILE A 212 6.98 10.61 9.95
CA ILE A 212 7.04 11.76 9.04
C ILE A 212 5.63 12.22 8.67
N ASN A 213 4.72 11.28 8.39
CA ASN A 213 3.32 11.62 8.15
C ASN A 213 2.67 12.28 9.36
N ASP A 214 2.95 11.77 10.56
CA ASP A 214 2.37 12.27 11.81
C ASP A 214 2.99 13.63 12.22
N SER A 215 4.28 13.88 11.93
CA SER A 215 5.00 15.11 12.30
C SER A 215 4.90 16.23 11.25
N ASP A 216 5.08 15.89 9.98
CA ASP A 216 5.22 16.85 8.87
C ASP A 216 4.03 16.84 7.91
N GLY A 217 3.10 15.90 8.10
CA GLY A 217 1.86 15.78 7.34
C GLY A 217 2.01 14.93 6.08
N HIS A 218 0.87 14.39 5.63
CA HIS A 218 0.81 13.48 4.49
C HIS A 218 1.37 14.05 3.18
N GLN A 219 1.26 15.36 2.95
CA GLN A 219 1.82 15.99 1.74
C GLN A 219 3.35 15.88 1.66
N VAL A 220 4.04 15.98 2.80
CA VAL A 220 5.50 15.81 2.86
C VAL A 220 5.87 14.35 2.64
N GLY A 221 5.10 13.43 3.23
CA GLY A 221 5.23 11.99 2.97
C GLY A 221 5.06 11.63 1.50
N ASP A 222 4.04 12.18 0.83
CA ASP A 222 3.79 11.94 -0.60
C ASP A 222 4.94 12.43 -1.49
N LEU A 223 5.47 13.63 -1.20
CA LEU A 223 6.63 14.16 -1.92
C LEU A 223 7.89 13.32 -1.68
N LEU A 224 8.08 12.82 -0.46
CA LEU A 224 9.19 11.93 -0.12
C LEU A 224 9.11 10.64 -0.93
N LEU A 225 7.93 10.03 -1.05
CA LEU A 225 7.71 8.82 -1.84
C LEU A 225 8.05 9.04 -3.32
N VAL A 226 7.71 10.21 -3.88
CA VAL A 226 8.05 10.59 -5.25
C VAL A 226 9.56 10.80 -5.44
N GLU A 227 10.27 11.40 -4.47
CA GLU A 227 11.73 11.52 -4.58
C GLU A 227 12.42 10.16 -4.41
N VAL A 228 11.95 9.32 -3.50
CA VAL A 228 12.45 7.96 -3.33
C VAL A 228 12.26 7.16 -4.61
N SER A 229 11.10 7.24 -5.27
CA SER A 229 10.86 6.51 -6.53
C SER A 229 11.87 6.89 -7.61
N ARG A 230 12.16 8.19 -7.76
CA ARG A 230 13.15 8.67 -8.74
C ARG A 230 14.56 8.19 -8.42
N ILE A 231 14.95 8.19 -7.14
CA ILE A 231 16.26 7.66 -6.71
C ILE A 231 16.35 6.19 -7.09
N LEU A 232 15.35 5.38 -6.74
CA LEU A 232 15.36 3.95 -7.04
C LEU A 232 15.42 3.68 -8.55
N GLU A 233 14.65 4.41 -9.37
CA GLU A 233 14.73 4.32 -10.84
C GLU A 233 16.10 4.71 -11.39
N SER A 234 16.77 5.69 -10.79
CA SER A 234 18.10 6.13 -11.24
C SER A 234 19.23 5.13 -10.94
N LEU A 235 19.00 4.22 -9.98
CA LEU A 235 19.99 3.23 -9.54
C LEU A 235 19.94 1.93 -10.34
N VAL A 236 18.88 1.71 -11.12
CA VAL A 236 18.66 0.48 -11.88
C VAL A 236 18.71 0.75 -13.38
N SER A 237 18.88 -0.32 -14.17
CA SER A 237 18.88 -0.25 -15.63
C SER A 237 17.46 -0.25 -16.20
N GLN A 238 17.33 0.00 -17.51
CA GLN A 238 16.03 -0.06 -18.19
C GLN A 238 15.47 -1.49 -18.31
N ALA A 239 16.29 -2.52 -18.11
CA ALA A 239 15.84 -3.91 -18.08
C ALA A 239 15.17 -4.27 -16.75
N ASP A 240 15.57 -3.60 -15.67
CA ASP A 240 15.08 -3.83 -14.32
C ASP A 240 13.72 -3.18 -14.11
N THR A 241 12.99 -3.65 -13.10
CA THR A 241 11.65 -3.14 -12.78
C THR A 241 11.64 -2.58 -11.37
N VAL A 242 11.28 -1.30 -11.22
CA VAL A 242 10.99 -0.67 -9.92
C VAL A 242 9.48 -0.52 -9.76
N ALA A 243 8.96 -0.99 -8.62
CA ALA A 243 7.56 -0.99 -8.30
C ALA A 243 7.29 -0.31 -6.95
N ARG A 244 6.08 0.23 -6.81
CA ARG A 244 5.52 0.55 -5.49
C ARG A 244 4.45 -0.48 -5.16
N VAL A 245 4.67 -1.23 -4.08
CA VAL A 245 3.84 -2.38 -3.71
C VAL A 245 2.66 -1.95 -2.84
N GLY A 246 2.83 -0.91 -2.05
CA GLY A 246 1.78 -0.25 -1.25
C GLY A 246 2.38 0.61 -0.15
N GLY A 247 1.65 1.62 0.34
CA GLY A 247 2.12 2.45 1.46
C GLY A 247 3.51 3.06 1.22
N ASP A 248 4.45 2.74 2.10
CA ASP A 248 5.86 3.10 2.08
C ASP A 248 6.80 1.99 1.56
N GLU A 249 6.23 0.96 0.93
CA GLU A 249 6.95 -0.20 0.40
C GLU A 249 7.18 -0.10 -1.12
N PHE A 250 8.43 -0.28 -1.50
CA PHE A 250 8.90 -0.40 -2.87
C PHE A 250 9.45 -1.80 -3.12
N ALA A 251 9.50 -2.21 -4.38
CA ALA A 251 10.15 -3.45 -4.76
C ALA A 251 10.95 -3.29 -6.04
N ILE A 252 12.02 -4.05 -6.18
CA ILE A 252 12.87 -4.05 -7.37
C ILE A 252 13.05 -5.49 -7.84
N LEU A 253 12.92 -5.69 -9.14
CA LEU A 253 13.29 -6.92 -9.84
C LEU A 253 14.50 -6.62 -10.71
N LEU A 254 15.63 -7.26 -10.39
CA LEU A 254 16.83 -7.27 -11.22
C LEU A 254 16.79 -8.49 -12.14
N ASP A 255 16.70 -8.27 -13.45
CA ASP A 255 16.35 -9.31 -14.42
C ASP A 255 17.00 -9.08 -15.81
N PRO A 256 18.05 -9.85 -16.20
CA PRO A 256 18.77 -10.88 -15.46
C PRO A 256 19.96 -10.33 -14.64
N ILE A 257 20.42 -11.10 -13.64
CA ILE A 257 21.69 -10.86 -12.94
C ILE A 257 22.76 -11.85 -13.38
N ARG A 258 24.03 -11.43 -13.32
CA ARG A 258 25.17 -12.32 -13.61
C ARG A 258 25.59 -13.12 -12.41
N ASP A 259 25.59 -12.49 -11.24
CA ASP A 259 25.96 -13.10 -9.98
C ASP A 259 25.24 -12.43 -8.81
N VAL A 260 25.37 -13.06 -7.63
CA VAL A 260 24.82 -12.55 -6.37
C VAL A 260 25.42 -11.19 -5.99
N ASN A 261 26.67 -10.90 -6.36
CA ASN A 261 27.35 -9.65 -5.97
C ASN A 261 26.73 -8.42 -6.64
N GLU A 262 26.19 -8.56 -7.85
CA GLU A 262 25.47 -7.50 -8.56
C GLU A 262 24.27 -7.01 -7.73
N ALA A 263 23.48 -7.94 -7.19
CA ALA A 263 22.35 -7.63 -6.33
C ALA A 263 22.80 -7.01 -4.98
N LEU A 264 23.87 -7.54 -4.37
CA LEU A 264 24.40 -6.99 -3.12
C LEU A 264 24.94 -5.57 -3.28
N LYS A 265 25.57 -5.28 -4.42
CA LYS A 265 26.04 -3.94 -4.75
C LYS A 265 24.86 -2.97 -4.90
N LEU A 266 23.78 -3.38 -5.55
CA LEU A 266 22.57 -2.56 -5.63
C LEU A 266 21.98 -2.30 -4.24
N ALA A 267 21.88 -3.32 -3.38
CA ALA A 267 21.37 -3.17 -2.01
C ALA A 267 22.15 -2.09 -1.23
N GLN A 268 23.48 -2.13 -1.34
CA GLN A 268 24.36 -1.15 -0.70
C GLN A 268 24.17 0.25 -1.30
N ASN A 269 24.08 0.37 -2.62
CA ASN A 269 23.85 1.65 -3.29
C ASN A 269 22.50 2.28 -2.90
N ILE A 270 21.43 1.48 -2.82
CA ILE A 270 20.11 1.94 -2.39
C ILE A 270 20.18 2.47 -0.96
N LYS A 271 20.80 1.71 -0.06
CA LYS A 271 20.98 2.12 1.34
C LYS A 271 21.74 3.44 1.43
N GLU A 272 22.87 3.58 0.72
CA GLU A 272 23.67 4.81 0.73
C GLU A 272 22.89 6.00 0.18
N ALA A 273 22.20 5.82 -0.95
CA ALA A 273 21.40 6.87 -1.57
C ALA A 273 20.26 7.34 -0.66
N LEU A 274 19.54 6.42 -0.02
CA LEU A 274 18.42 6.75 0.87
C LEU A 274 18.86 7.29 2.23
N THR A 275 20.12 7.08 2.65
CA THR A 275 20.67 7.67 3.89
C THR A 275 20.99 9.16 3.72
N THR A 276 21.12 9.64 2.48
CA THR A 276 21.31 11.08 2.23
C THR A 276 20.03 11.86 2.56
N SER A 277 20.19 13.10 3.01
CA SER A 277 19.04 13.92 3.40
C SER A 277 18.25 14.42 2.20
N PHE A 278 16.93 14.38 2.30
CA PHE A 278 16.00 14.88 1.29
C PHE A 278 15.65 16.34 1.58
N PHE A 279 15.64 17.19 0.56
CA PHE A 279 15.20 18.58 0.71
C PHE A 279 13.79 18.77 0.15
N ILE A 280 12.80 18.74 1.04
CA ILE A 280 11.37 18.76 0.70
C ILE A 280 10.74 20.02 1.28
N GLN A 281 10.13 20.87 0.43
CA GLN A 281 9.47 22.12 0.83
C GLN A 281 10.33 23.04 1.72
N GLY A 282 11.64 23.11 1.48
CA GLY A 282 12.54 23.96 2.28
C GLY A 282 13.05 23.34 3.57
N ARG A 283 12.75 22.05 3.84
CA ARG A 283 13.18 21.31 5.02
C ARG A 283 14.06 20.12 4.64
N GLN A 284 14.92 19.74 5.56
CA GLN A 284 15.80 18.58 5.43
C GLN A 284 15.18 17.39 6.17
N VAL A 285 14.85 16.33 5.44
CA VAL A 285 14.24 15.10 5.95
C VAL A 285 15.27 13.97 5.87
N PHE A 286 15.39 13.19 6.95
CA PHE A 286 16.26 12.02 7.00
C PHE A 286 15.39 10.79 7.12
N ILE A 287 15.65 9.80 6.25
CA ILE A 287 15.00 8.50 6.31
C ILE A 287 16.06 7.42 6.11
N SER A 288 15.77 6.22 6.59
CA SER A 288 16.53 5.03 6.26
C SER A 288 15.60 4.01 5.63
N SER A 289 16.16 2.96 5.03
CA SER A 289 15.37 1.85 4.52
C SER A 289 15.82 0.53 5.08
N SER A 290 14.86 -0.36 5.30
CA SER A 290 15.10 -1.77 5.55
C SER A 290 14.82 -2.54 4.26
N ILE A 291 15.74 -3.41 3.85
CA ILE A 291 15.68 -4.10 2.56
C ILE A 291 15.74 -5.62 2.77
N GLY A 292 14.85 -6.35 2.12
CA GLY A 292 14.90 -7.80 2.04
C GLY A 292 15.22 -8.26 0.62
N LEU A 293 16.10 -9.24 0.48
CA LEU A 293 16.54 -9.77 -0.81
C LEU A 293 16.22 -11.25 -0.92
N THR A 294 15.79 -11.66 -2.11
CA THR A 294 15.61 -13.06 -2.47
C THR A 294 16.17 -13.31 -3.86
N PHE A 295 16.82 -14.45 -4.04
CA PHE A 295 17.38 -14.88 -5.32
C PHE A 295 16.48 -15.92 -5.97
N SER A 296 16.59 -16.05 -7.29
CA SER A 296 15.98 -17.14 -8.03
C SER A 296 16.53 -18.49 -7.54
N GLU A 297 15.64 -19.37 -7.10
CA GLU A 297 15.94 -20.72 -6.65
C GLU A 297 14.94 -21.71 -7.24
N SER A 298 15.35 -22.96 -7.44
CA SER A 298 14.49 -24.04 -7.97
C SER A 298 13.33 -24.43 -7.05
N SER A 299 13.36 -23.98 -5.79
CA SER A 299 12.29 -24.16 -4.81
C SER A 299 11.05 -23.32 -5.11
N TYR A 300 11.19 -22.21 -5.85
CA TYR A 300 10.11 -21.27 -6.10
C TYR A 300 9.23 -21.65 -7.30
N ASN A 301 7.91 -21.63 -7.08
CA ASN A 301 6.91 -21.90 -8.13
C ASN A 301 5.95 -20.74 -8.38
N SER A 302 6.01 -19.67 -7.58
CA SER A 302 5.15 -18.50 -7.72
C SER A 302 5.86 -17.21 -7.35
N ALA A 303 5.57 -16.13 -8.09
CA ALA A 303 5.98 -14.77 -7.72
C ALA A 303 5.55 -14.36 -6.30
N LEU A 304 4.41 -14.87 -5.82
CA LEU A 304 3.92 -14.56 -4.47
C LEU A 304 4.83 -15.13 -3.37
N GLU A 305 5.42 -16.30 -3.59
CA GLU A 305 6.35 -16.93 -2.64
C GLU A 305 7.64 -16.11 -2.56
N ILE A 306 8.20 -15.73 -3.71
CA ILE A 306 9.42 -14.91 -3.78
C ILE A 306 9.21 -13.56 -3.10
N LEU A 307 8.10 -12.89 -3.38
CA LEU A 307 7.81 -11.58 -2.78
C LEU A 307 7.59 -11.69 -1.26
N ARG A 308 6.91 -12.74 -0.80
CA ARG A 308 6.71 -13.02 0.64
C ARG A 308 8.05 -13.27 1.35
N ASP A 309 8.91 -14.06 0.74
CA ASP A 309 10.19 -14.44 1.35
C ASP A 309 11.16 -13.23 1.39
N ALA A 310 11.10 -12.36 0.39
CA ALA A 310 11.78 -11.06 0.41
C ALA A 310 11.23 -10.15 1.53
N ASP A 311 9.92 -10.10 1.72
CA ASP A 311 9.28 -9.34 2.81
C ASP A 311 9.69 -9.86 4.21
N ILE A 312 9.81 -11.18 4.38
CA ILE A 312 10.32 -11.80 5.62
C ILE A 312 11.77 -11.35 5.90
N ALA A 313 12.63 -11.35 4.88
CA ALA A 313 14.01 -10.86 5.01
C ALA A 313 14.05 -9.37 5.38
N MET A 314 13.20 -8.55 4.76
CA MET A 314 13.07 -7.13 5.09
C MET A 314 12.63 -6.93 6.55
N GLY A 315 11.66 -7.71 7.02
CA GLY A 315 11.24 -7.74 8.42
C GLY A 315 12.40 -8.07 9.38
N LYS A 316 13.27 -9.01 9.00
CA LYS A 316 14.49 -9.35 9.77
C LYS A 316 15.48 -8.17 9.81
N ALA A 317 15.63 -7.44 8.71
CA ALA A 317 16.46 -6.24 8.67
C ALA A 317 15.94 -5.16 9.64
N LYS A 318 14.62 -4.98 9.75
CA LYS A 318 14.00 -4.07 10.74
C LYS A 318 14.31 -4.49 12.18
N GLN A 319 14.30 -5.79 12.47
CA GLN A 319 14.60 -6.33 13.81
C GLN A 319 16.09 -6.16 14.19
N LYS A 320 17.01 -6.29 13.23
CA LYS A 320 18.47 -6.14 13.43
C LYS A 320 18.97 -4.68 13.51
N GLY A 321 18.05 -3.74 13.72
CA GLY A 321 18.36 -2.33 13.95
C GLY A 321 18.01 -1.37 12.81
N ARG A 322 17.26 -1.80 11.78
CA ARG A 322 16.84 -0.98 10.62
C ARG A 322 18.03 -0.43 9.80
N GLY A 323 17.75 0.24 8.67
CA GLY A 323 18.81 0.85 7.84
C GLY A 323 19.80 -0.15 7.23
N LYS A 324 19.36 -1.41 7.03
CA LYS A 324 20.19 -2.54 6.59
C LYS A 324 19.43 -3.38 5.57
N TYR A 325 20.17 -4.25 4.90
CA TYR A 325 19.59 -5.28 4.05
C TYR A 325 19.85 -6.67 4.64
N GLU A 326 18.94 -7.60 4.39
CA GLU A 326 19.08 -9.02 4.74
C GLU A 326 18.71 -9.90 3.55
N ILE A 327 19.41 -11.01 3.39
CA ILE A 327 19.14 -12.01 2.36
C ILE A 327 18.26 -13.09 2.99
N PHE A 328 17.18 -13.43 2.31
CA PHE A 328 16.30 -14.50 2.74
C PHE A 328 17.06 -15.83 2.85
N ASN A 329 16.76 -16.58 3.90
CA ASN A 329 17.09 -17.99 4.01
C ASN A 329 15.90 -18.74 4.66
N GLN A 330 15.83 -20.06 4.48
CA GLN A 330 14.69 -20.84 4.99
C GLN A 330 14.56 -20.81 6.53
N GLU A 331 15.65 -20.59 7.26
CA GLU A 331 15.60 -20.42 8.71
C GLU A 331 14.79 -19.16 9.08
N MET A 332 14.88 -18.08 8.30
CA MET A 332 14.09 -16.86 8.54
C MET A 332 12.59 -17.11 8.42
N HIS A 333 12.14 -17.86 7.41
CA HIS A 333 10.72 -18.21 7.26
C HIS A 333 10.23 -19.05 8.46
N THR A 334 11.02 -20.04 8.86
CA THR A 334 10.71 -20.88 10.02
C THR A 334 10.64 -20.05 11.30
N GLN A 335 11.58 -19.11 11.49
CA GLN A 335 11.55 -18.18 12.63
C GLN A 335 10.32 -17.27 12.60
N ALA A 336 9.92 -16.74 11.44
CA ALA A 336 8.74 -15.89 11.32
C ALA A 336 7.46 -16.64 11.69
N LEU A 337 7.30 -17.88 11.22
CA LEU A 337 6.19 -18.74 11.61
C LEU A 337 6.21 -19.08 13.11
N ASN A 338 7.39 -19.38 13.66
CA ASN A 338 7.54 -19.66 15.08
C ASN A 338 7.16 -18.43 15.93
N LEU A 339 7.51 -17.22 15.51
CA LEU A 339 7.13 -15.97 16.19
C LEU A 339 5.62 -15.75 16.18
N LEU A 340 4.94 -15.95 15.03
CA LEU A 340 3.49 -15.85 14.94
C LEU A 340 2.78 -16.89 15.82
N THR A 341 3.31 -18.11 15.82
CA THR A 341 2.81 -19.19 16.67
C THR A 341 3.02 -18.83 18.14
N LEU A 342 4.20 -18.34 18.51
CA LEU A 342 4.54 -17.94 19.87
C LEU A 342 3.69 -16.76 20.36
N GLU A 343 3.40 -15.76 19.51
CA GLU A 343 2.47 -14.68 19.86
C GLU A 343 1.07 -15.25 20.15
N THR A 344 0.59 -16.15 19.30
CA THR A 344 -0.71 -16.79 19.47
C THR A 344 -0.77 -17.59 20.77
N ASP A 345 0.27 -18.40 21.02
CA ASP A 345 0.42 -19.19 22.23
C ASP A 345 0.51 -18.30 23.48
N LEU A 346 1.21 -17.16 23.41
CA LEU A 346 1.30 -16.20 24.52
C LEU A 346 -0.08 -15.67 24.92
N ARG A 347 -0.95 -15.36 23.96
CA ARG A 347 -2.33 -14.91 24.23
C ARG A 347 -3.11 -15.99 24.98
N TYR A 348 -3.04 -17.24 24.51
CA TYR A 348 -3.67 -18.36 25.20
C TYR A 348 -3.07 -18.62 26.59
N GLY A 349 -1.75 -18.52 26.73
CA GLY A 349 -1.06 -18.72 28.00
C GLY A 349 -1.45 -17.69 29.06
N ILE A 350 -1.74 -16.45 28.65
CA ILE A 350 -2.28 -15.40 29.53
C ILE A 350 -3.69 -15.79 30.01
N GLU A 351 -4.56 -16.20 29.10
CA GLU A 351 -5.95 -16.59 29.43
C GLU A 351 -6.02 -17.85 30.30
N LYS A 352 -5.15 -18.82 30.05
CA LYS A 352 -5.08 -20.11 30.75
C LYS A 352 -4.20 -20.10 32.00
N GLN A 353 -3.59 -18.96 32.34
CA GLN A 353 -2.69 -18.79 33.50
C GLN A 353 -1.47 -19.74 33.51
N GLU A 354 -0.87 -19.98 32.35
CA GLU A 354 0.26 -20.92 32.14
C GLU A 354 1.62 -20.39 32.63
N PHE A 355 1.67 -19.18 33.17
CA PHE A 355 2.89 -18.56 33.68
C PHE A 355 3.11 -18.88 35.15
N GLU A 356 4.32 -19.32 35.49
CA GLU A 356 4.77 -19.57 36.86
C GLU A 356 5.84 -18.55 37.26
N VAL A 357 6.07 -18.43 38.56
CA VAL A 357 7.10 -17.55 39.13
C VAL A 357 8.04 -18.37 39.96
N TYR A 358 9.32 -18.30 39.60
CA TYR A 358 10.42 -18.90 40.35
C TYR A 358 11.13 -17.80 41.13
N TYR A 359 11.80 -18.16 42.21
CA TYR A 359 12.39 -17.24 43.17
C TYR A 359 13.88 -17.53 43.31
N GLN A 360 14.72 -16.57 42.94
CA GLN A 360 16.16 -16.68 43.08
C GLN A 360 16.63 -15.98 44.36
N PRO A 361 17.35 -16.65 45.27
CA PRO A 361 17.79 -16.03 46.53
C PRO A 361 18.76 -14.87 46.34
N ILE A 362 18.55 -13.80 47.10
CA ILE A 362 19.46 -12.66 47.25
C ILE A 362 20.07 -12.71 48.65
N MET A 363 21.39 -12.81 48.71
CA MET A 363 22.16 -12.98 49.94
C MET A 363 22.87 -11.68 50.30
N ASN A 364 22.87 -11.31 51.59
CA ASN A 364 23.89 -10.42 52.13
C ASN A 364 25.24 -11.13 52.00
N LEU A 365 26.30 -10.41 51.60
CA LEU A 365 27.62 -11.02 51.47
C LEU A 365 28.41 -11.01 52.77
N ASN A 366 28.08 -10.14 53.74
CA ASN A 366 28.80 -9.93 55.00
C ASN A 366 27.87 -9.60 56.19
N PRO A 367 27.47 -10.57 57.04
CA PRO A 367 27.65 -12.02 56.91
C PRO A 367 26.70 -12.62 55.87
N ILE A 368 27.05 -13.81 55.36
CA ILE A 368 26.21 -14.55 54.41
C ILE A 368 24.87 -14.88 55.04
N LYS A 369 23.81 -14.23 54.57
CA LYS A 369 22.44 -14.42 55.07
C LYS A 369 21.42 -14.08 54.00
N LEU A 370 20.33 -14.83 53.92
CA LEU A 370 19.22 -14.51 53.03
C LEU A 370 18.56 -13.18 53.40
N VAL A 371 18.36 -12.32 52.39
CA VAL A 371 17.70 -11.00 52.53
C VAL A 371 16.40 -10.93 51.73
N GLY A 372 16.33 -11.64 50.61
CA GLY A 372 15.19 -11.58 49.73
C GLY A 372 15.29 -12.53 48.56
N PHE A 373 14.41 -12.32 47.58
CA PHE A 373 14.37 -13.10 46.35
C PHE A 373 14.14 -12.19 45.14
N GLU A 374 14.65 -12.59 43.99
CA GLU A 374 14.19 -12.08 42.70
C GLU A 374 13.10 -13.01 42.13
N ALA A 375 11.98 -12.44 41.71
CA ALA A 375 10.89 -13.13 41.06
C ALA A 375 11.13 -13.20 39.55
N LEU A 376 11.26 -14.43 39.06
CA LEU A 376 11.59 -14.72 37.68
C LEU A 376 10.45 -15.49 37.02
N ILE A 377 9.84 -14.90 36.01
CA ILE A 377 8.76 -15.53 35.26
C ILE A 377 9.26 -16.77 34.50
N ARG A 378 8.44 -17.81 34.45
CA ARG A 378 8.63 -19.04 33.68
C ARG A 378 7.33 -19.36 32.94
N TRP A 379 7.41 -19.88 31.72
CA TRP A 379 6.22 -20.29 30.99
C TRP A 379 6.23 -21.80 30.78
N GLN A 380 5.22 -22.46 31.35
CA GLN A 380 5.00 -23.89 31.21
C GLN A 380 3.90 -24.11 30.17
N HIS A 381 4.28 -24.27 28.91
CA HIS A 381 3.34 -24.52 27.84
C HIS A 381 2.89 -26.00 27.88
N PRO A 382 1.57 -26.29 27.73
CA PRO A 382 1.04 -27.67 27.83
C PRO A 382 1.68 -28.64 26.84
N ASP A 383 1.80 -28.23 25.56
CA ASP A 383 2.35 -29.09 24.51
C ASP A 383 3.87 -28.96 24.32
N LYS A 384 4.43 -27.75 24.43
CA LYS A 384 5.85 -27.45 24.17
C LYS A 384 6.74 -27.56 25.42
N GLY A 385 6.15 -27.72 26.60
CA GLY A 385 6.86 -27.73 27.86
C GLY A 385 7.41 -26.35 28.23
N PHE A 386 8.62 -26.32 28.80
CA PHE A 386 9.24 -25.10 29.29
C PHE A 386 9.70 -24.17 28.16
N ILE A 387 9.15 -22.96 28.09
CA ILE A 387 9.59 -21.91 27.16
C ILE A 387 10.44 -20.87 27.91
N SER A 388 11.63 -20.58 27.39
CA SER A 388 12.60 -19.69 28.03
C SER A 388 12.10 -18.23 28.04
N PRO A 389 12.27 -17.49 29.15
CA PRO A 389 12.00 -16.04 29.18
C PRO A 389 12.71 -15.25 28.09
N GLY A 390 13.94 -15.64 27.71
CA GLY A 390 14.67 -15.00 26.62
C GLY A 390 14.04 -15.17 25.24
N GLU A 391 13.15 -16.16 25.08
CA GLU A 391 12.42 -16.41 23.83
C GLU A 391 11.11 -15.62 23.78
N PHE A 392 10.31 -15.64 24.85
CA PHE A 392 8.96 -15.07 24.83
C PHE A 392 8.88 -13.61 25.31
N ILE A 393 9.77 -13.14 26.20
CA ILE A 393 9.72 -11.75 26.69
C ILE A 393 9.89 -10.74 25.54
N PRO A 394 10.86 -10.89 24.61
CA PRO A 394 10.99 -9.95 23.49
C PRO A 394 9.73 -9.88 22.61
N VAL A 395 9.04 -11.01 22.41
CA VAL A 395 7.78 -11.07 21.65
C VAL A 395 6.65 -10.41 22.43
N ALA A 396 6.54 -10.70 23.72
CA ALA A 396 5.55 -10.08 24.60
C ALA A 396 5.73 -8.56 24.69
N GLU A 397 6.97 -8.07 24.74
CA GLU A 397 7.25 -6.66 24.69
C GLU A 397 6.81 -6.09 23.35
N ASN A 398 7.30 -6.61 22.22
CA ASN A 398 6.97 -6.07 20.89
C ASN A 398 5.47 -5.99 20.61
N THR A 399 4.71 -6.98 21.05
CA THR A 399 3.25 -7.07 20.88
C THR A 399 2.43 -6.34 21.95
N GLY A 400 3.07 -5.89 23.04
CA GLY A 400 2.40 -5.26 24.18
C GLY A 400 1.78 -6.24 25.18
N LEU A 401 1.86 -7.55 24.93
CA LEU A 401 1.41 -8.61 25.84
C LEU A 401 2.22 -8.67 27.14
N ILE A 402 3.38 -8.01 27.22
CA ILE A 402 4.16 -7.90 28.46
C ILE A 402 3.40 -7.18 29.58
N ILE A 403 2.47 -6.29 29.24
CA ILE A 403 1.66 -5.54 30.21
C ILE A 403 0.73 -6.49 31.00
N PRO A 404 -0.18 -7.27 30.36
CA PRO A 404 -1.00 -8.23 31.08
C PRO A 404 -0.17 -9.33 31.77
N ILE A 405 0.93 -9.79 31.17
CA ILE A 405 1.82 -10.78 31.78
C ILE A 405 2.42 -10.23 33.08
N GLY A 406 2.98 -9.03 33.06
CA GLY A 406 3.58 -8.45 34.26
C GLY A 406 2.57 -8.15 35.35
N LYS A 407 1.31 -7.84 35.00
CA LYS A 407 0.21 -7.80 35.98
C LYS A 407 0.00 -9.15 36.67
N ILE A 408 -0.07 -10.25 35.91
CA ILE A 408 -0.19 -11.60 36.46
C ILE A 408 0.99 -11.94 37.39
N VAL A 409 2.22 -11.61 36.97
CA VAL A 409 3.43 -11.84 37.78
C VAL A 409 3.36 -11.06 39.09
N LEU A 410 3.04 -9.76 39.03
CA LEU A 410 2.93 -8.90 40.21
C LEU A 410 1.89 -9.44 41.20
N GLU A 411 0.74 -9.86 40.68
CA GLU A 411 -0.34 -10.46 41.47
C GLU A 411 0.11 -11.75 42.17
N LYS A 412 0.73 -12.69 41.44
CA LYS A 412 1.24 -13.94 41.99
C LYS A 412 2.31 -13.71 43.04
N VAL A 413 3.25 -12.80 42.80
CA VAL A 413 4.31 -12.44 43.76
C VAL A 413 3.71 -11.86 45.03
N CYS A 414 2.79 -10.89 44.92
CA CYS A 414 2.16 -10.28 46.08
C CYS A 414 1.37 -11.30 46.93
N GLN A 415 0.64 -12.21 46.29
CA GLN A 415 -0.02 -13.33 46.96
C GLN A 415 0.96 -14.30 47.64
N GLN A 416 2.10 -14.58 46.99
CA GLN A 416 3.11 -15.46 47.55
C GLN A 416 3.77 -14.85 48.80
N ILE A 417 4.10 -13.55 48.77
CA ILE A 417 4.65 -12.84 49.94
C ILE A 417 3.68 -12.96 51.13
N GLN A 418 2.38 -12.75 50.90
CA GLN A 418 1.37 -12.89 51.95
C GLN A 418 1.29 -14.32 52.50
N THR A 419 1.37 -15.31 51.62
CA THR A 419 1.37 -16.72 52.01
C THR A 419 2.57 -17.05 52.89
N TRP A 420 3.76 -16.61 52.51
CA TRP A 420 4.98 -16.81 53.30
C TRP A 420 4.96 -16.06 54.62
N LYS A 421 4.47 -14.81 54.66
CA LYS A 421 4.29 -14.06 55.90
C LYS A 421 3.39 -14.77 56.91
N LYS A 422 2.28 -15.37 56.43
CA LYS A 422 1.35 -16.12 57.29
C LYS A 422 1.96 -17.42 57.80
N LYS A 423 2.70 -18.15 56.95
CA LYS A 423 3.32 -19.44 57.29
C LYS A 423 4.55 -19.29 58.19
N PHE A 424 5.37 -18.27 57.97
CA PHE A 424 6.68 -18.12 58.61
C PHE A 424 6.75 -16.83 59.43
N GLN A 425 6.11 -16.81 60.59
CA GLN A 425 6.03 -15.64 61.48
C GLN A 425 7.39 -15.16 62.02
N GLN A 426 8.43 -16.01 61.98
CA GLN A 426 9.78 -15.67 62.46
C GLN A 426 10.64 -14.96 61.40
N ILE A 427 10.19 -14.89 60.15
CA ILE A 427 10.98 -14.28 59.06
C ILE A 427 10.65 -12.80 58.98
N THR A 428 11.53 -11.98 59.54
CA THR A 428 11.18 -10.60 59.88
C THR A 428 11.11 -9.68 58.66
N ILE A 429 11.88 -9.91 57.57
CA ILE A 429 11.83 -9.06 56.36
C ILE A 429 12.31 -9.86 55.14
N LEU A 430 11.37 -10.42 54.35
CA LEU A 430 11.66 -10.88 53.00
C LEU A 430 11.21 -9.81 52.01
N LYS A 431 12.14 -9.33 51.20
CA LYS A 431 11.86 -8.48 50.05
C LYS A 431 11.85 -9.35 48.80
N ILE A 432 10.85 -9.19 47.95
CA ILE A 432 10.84 -9.82 46.63
C ILE A 432 10.94 -8.75 45.57
N ALA A 433 11.93 -8.89 44.70
CA ALA A 433 12.16 -8.02 43.57
C ALA A 433 11.39 -8.53 42.34
N VAL A 434 10.68 -7.64 41.64
CA VAL A 434 9.88 -7.96 40.46
C VAL A 434 10.34 -7.10 39.30
N ASN A 435 10.69 -7.75 38.21
CA ASN A 435 11.08 -7.10 36.96
C ASN A 435 9.92 -6.34 36.31
N LEU A 436 10.16 -5.09 35.93
CA LEU A 436 9.21 -4.23 35.25
C LEU A 436 9.78 -3.81 33.89
N SER A 437 9.13 -4.28 32.82
CA SER A 437 9.56 -3.95 31.44
C SER A 437 9.46 -2.45 31.15
N SER A 438 10.27 -1.96 30.21
CA SER A 438 10.23 -0.54 29.80
C SER A 438 8.85 -0.12 29.26
N LYS A 439 8.11 -1.04 28.62
CA LYS A 439 6.76 -0.77 28.12
C LYS A 439 5.73 -0.65 29.23
N GLN A 440 5.83 -1.47 30.28
CA GLN A 440 4.98 -1.31 31.47
C GLN A 440 5.32 -0.05 32.24
N PHE A 441 6.61 0.28 32.38
CA PHE A 441 7.04 1.48 33.06
C PHE A 441 6.53 2.77 32.39
N LYS A 442 6.40 2.76 31.06
CA LYS A 442 5.82 3.86 30.28
C LYS A 442 4.29 3.85 30.21
N ASN A 443 3.63 2.82 30.76
CA ASN A 443 2.17 2.75 30.77
C ASN A 443 1.61 3.78 31.76
N ALA A 444 0.70 4.64 31.29
CA ALA A 444 0.06 5.67 32.11
C ALA A 444 -0.69 5.13 33.34
N TYR A 445 -1.12 3.86 33.29
CA TYR A 445 -1.91 3.23 34.35
C TYR A 445 -1.10 2.38 35.35
N ILE A 446 0.23 2.31 35.23
CA ILE A 446 1.06 1.42 36.05
C ILE A 446 0.92 1.65 37.55
N LEU A 447 0.80 2.92 37.98
CA LEU A 447 0.60 3.25 39.39
C LEU A 447 -0.73 2.71 39.92
N GLN A 448 -1.79 2.87 39.14
CA GLN A 448 -3.12 2.36 39.50
C GLN A 448 -3.11 0.83 39.55
N GLU A 449 -2.46 0.17 38.59
CA GLU A 449 -2.34 -1.29 38.58
C GLU A 449 -1.61 -1.80 39.83
N ILE A 450 -0.48 -1.18 40.20
CA ILE A 450 0.28 -1.56 41.40
C ILE A 450 -0.59 -1.37 42.67
N ASP A 451 -1.30 -0.25 42.77
CA ASP A 451 -2.19 0.04 43.90
C ASP A 451 -3.31 -1.00 44.01
N GLU A 452 -4.02 -1.29 42.92
CA GLU A 452 -5.08 -2.30 42.86
C GLU A 452 -4.58 -3.69 43.30
N VAL A 453 -3.38 -4.08 42.86
CA VAL A 453 -2.79 -5.38 43.21
C VAL A 453 -2.39 -5.43 44.68
N MET A 454 -1.78 -4.36 45.21
CA MET A 454 -1.42 -4.28 46.63
C MET A 454 -2.66 -4.28 47.53
N GLU A 455 -3.70 -3.53 47.18
CA GLU A 455 -4.97 -3.49 47.94
C GLU A 455 -5.64 -4.86 47.96
N ARG A 456 -5.77 -5.50 46.80
CA ARG A 456 -6.46 -6.80 46.69
C ARG A 456 -5.71 -7.94 47.39
N THR A 457 -4.38 -7.85 47.48
CA THR A 457 -3.56 -8.85 48.17
C THR A 457 -3.33 -8.50 49.65
N GLY A 458 -3.61 -7.27 50.06
CA GLY A 458 -3.36 -6.78 51.42
C GLY A 458 -1.87 -6.63 51.74
N LEU A 459 -1.01 -6.46 50.74
CA LEU A 459 0.45 -6.36 50.90
C LEU A 459 0.89 -5.00 51.41
N THR A 460 1.70 -5.01 52.46
CA THR A 460 2.47 -3.83 52.88
C THR A 460 3.63 -3.63 51.90
N SER A 461 3.68 -2.45 51.31
CA SER A 461 4.67 -2.01 50.30
C SER A 461 6.14 -2.34 50.59
N ASN A 462 6.55 -2.38 51.86
CA ASN A 462 7.96 -2.57 52.26
C ASN A 462 8.57 -3.95 51.91
N ASN A 463 7.77 -4.87 51.35
CA ASN A 463 8.21 -6.21 50.95
C ASN A 463 8.35 -6.38 49.44
N LEU A 464 7.96 -5.36 48.67
CA LEU A 464 8.02 -5.38 47.22
C LEU A 464 9.10 -4.41 46.73
N LYS A 465 10.00 -4.92 45.90
CA LYS A 465 11.01 -4.15 45.19
C LYS A 465 10.72 -4.24 43.70
N LEU A 466 10.82 -3.14 42.98
CA LEU A 466 10.62 -3.09 41.53
C LEU A 466 11.97 -2.94 40.85
N GLU A 467 12.26 -3.81 39.89
CA GLU A 467 13.48 -3.76 39.10
C GLU A 467 13.19 -3.17 37.73
N ILE A 468 13.96 -2.16 37.35
CA ILE A 468 13.86 -1.47 36.08
C ILE A 468 15.23 -1.44 35.43
N THR A 469 15.29 -1.70 34.13
CA THR A 469 16.56 -1.65 33.38
C THR A 469 17.05 -0.20 33.22
N GLU A 470 18.37 -0.02 33.06
CA GLU A 470 18.97 1.27 32.70
C GLU A 470 18.33 1.88 31.45
N THR A 471 18.02 1.05 30.45
CA THR A 471 17.37 1.48 29.20
C THR A 471 15.98 2.08 29.39
N SER A 472 15.28 1.69 30.45
CA SER A 472 13.96 2.24 30.81
C SER A 472 14.04 3.71 31.26
N LEU A 473 15.23 4.18 31.64
CA LEU A 473 15.48 5.55 32.13
C LEU A 473 16.04 6.51 31.07
N ILE A 474 16.43 6.01 29.88
CA ILE A 474 17.14 6.76 28.82
C ILE A 474 16.33 7.93 28.23
N ASP A 475 15.00 7.95 28.34
CA ASP A 475 14.23 9.08 27.81
C ASP A 475 14.36 10.35 28.68
N HIS A 476 15.04 10.26 29.85
CA HIS A 476 15.40 11.37 30.75
C HIS A 476 14.27 12.38 31.03
N SER A 477 13.02 11.95 30.96
CA SER A 477 11.87 12.85 31.03
C SER A 477 11.58 13.27 32.48
N GLN A 478 11.05 14.50 32.66
CA GLN A 478 10.53 14.91 33.97
C GLN A 478 9.39 13.99 34.45
N GLU A 479 8.70 13.33 33.52
CA GLU A 479 7.63 12.38 33.80
C GLU A 479 8.17 11.10 34.46
N THR A 480 9.30 10.58 33.97
CA THR A 480 10.00 9.43 34.56
C THR A 480 10.39 9.70 36.01
N ILE A 481 11.00 10.86 36.29
CA ILE A 481 11.39 11.24 37.66
C ILE A 481 10.15 11.38 38.56
N LYS A 482 9.06 11.96 38.03
CA LYS A 482 7.80 12.09 38.76
C LYS A 482 7.21 10.73 39.11
N LEU A 483 7.20 9.79 38.14
CA LEU A 483 6.72 8.43 38.34
C LEU A 483 7.52 7.69 39.42
N LEU A 484 8.85 7.74 39.37
CA LEU A 484 9.71 7.12 40.39
C LEU A 484 9.45 7.70 41.78
N LYS A 485 9.29 9.02 41.90
CA LYS A 485 8.92 9.65 43.18
C LYS A 485 7.55 9.18 43.68
N GLN A 486 6.58 8.99 42.78
CA GLN A 486 5.25 8.47 43.14
C GLN A 486 5.31 7.01 43.58
N LEU A 487 6.17 6.18 42.99
CA LEU A 487 6.44 4.82 43.46
C LEU A 487 7.09 4.83 44.85
N LYS A 488 8.07 5.70 45.09
CA LYS A 488 8.70 5.88 46.41
C LYS A 488 7.74 6.36 47.48
N GLN A 489 6.77 7.22 47.14
CA GLN A 489 5.72 7.66 48.07
C GLN A 489 4.84 6.50 48.57
N ARG A 490 4.78 5.40 47.82
CA ARG A 490 4.12 4.16 48.24
C ARG A 490 5.03 3.26 49.08
N ASN A 491 6.22 3.72 49.49
CA ASN A 491 7.25 2.95 50.19
C ASN A 491 7.69 1.69 49.44
N LEU A 492 7.68 1.73 48.10
CA LEU A 492 8.30 0.71 47.27
C LEU A 492 9.79 0.99 47.13
N GLU A 493 10.60 -0.06 47.08
CA GLU A 493 12.01 0.05 46.74
C GLU A 493 12.21 -0.10 45.24
N ILE A 494 13.15 0.66 44.69
CA ILE A 494 13.44 0.67 43.26
C ILE A 494 14.87 0.18 43.06
N CYS A 495 15.02 -0.82 42.21
CA CYS A 495 16.28 -1.37 41.76
C CYS A 495 16.56 -0.94 40.33
N LEU A 496 17.78 -0.51 40.06
CA LEU A 496 18.29 -0.35 38.71
C LEU A 496 19.00 -1.63 38.29
N ASP A 497 18.54 -2.23 37.21
CA ASP A 497 19.05 -3.48 36.63
C ASP A 497 19.89 -3.25 35.37
N ASP A 498 20.71 -4.23 35.00
CA ASP A 498 21.63 -4.23 33.85
C ASP A 498 22.61 -3.04 33.81
N PHE A 499 23.03 -2.53 34.97
CA PHE A 499 23.84 -1.31 35.03
C PHE A 499 25.22 -1.51 34.38
N GLY A 500 25.57 -0.64 33.43
CA GLY A 500 26.87 -0.64 32.76
C GLY A 500 26.89 -1.29 31.37
N ILE A 501 25.78 -1.90 30.94
CA ILE A 501 25.63 -2.43 29.57
C ILE A 501 25.09 -1.34 28.61
N GLY A 502 24.44 -0.30 29.15
CA GLY A 502 23.82 0.79 28.40
C GLY A 502 24.68 2.04 28.19
N TYR A 503 24.03 3.11 27.68
CA TYR A 503 24.65 4.43 27.51
C TYR A 503 24.84 5.13 28.86
N SER A 504 26.04 5.65 29.11
CA SER A 504 26.52 6.21 30.38
C SER A 504 25.51 7.09 31.16
N SER A 505 24.72 6.47 32.05
CA SER A 505 23.73 7.14 32.93
C SER A 505 24.34 7.96 34.07
N LEU A 506 25.67 8.10 34.13
CA LEU A 506 26.41 8.73 35.23
C LEU A 506 25.97 10.17 35.54
N SER A 507 25.58 10.93 34.51
CA SER A 507 25.17 12.33 34.67
C SER A 507 23.78 12.51 35.29
N TYR A 508 22.93 11.49 35.24
CA TYR A 508 21.54 11.55 35.69
C TYR A 508 21.23 10.66 36.89
N LEU A 509 22.04 9.65 37.14
CA LEU A 509 21.89 8.72 38.27
C LEU A 509 21.63 9.42 39.63
N PRO A 510 22.32 10.53 40.00
CA PRO A 510 22.06 11.22 41.26
C PRO A 510 20.66 11.85 41.39
N ARG A 511 19.93 12.01 40.27
CA ARG A 511 18.58 12.61 40.24
C ARG A 511 17.47 11.59 40.39
N PHE A 512 17.76 10.30 40.17
CA PHE A 512 16.75 9.25 40.25
C PHE A 512 16.67 8.70 41.68
N PRO A 513 15.46 8.59 42.26
CA PRO A 513 15.31 8.08 43.62
C PRO A 513 15.32 6.55 43.63
N VAL A 514 16.48 5.98 43.31
CA VAL A 514 16.75 4.54 43.26
C VAL A 514 17.45 4.11 44.56
N ASP A 515 17.12 2.92 45.06
CA ASP A 515 17.65 2.39 46.34
C ASP A 515 18.79 1.40 46.14
N THR A 516 18.82 0.71 45.00
CA THR A 516 19.76 -0.37 44.74
C THR A 516 20.19 -0.40 43.28
N LEU A 517 21.44 -0.74 43.05
CA LEU A 517 22.03 -0.93 41.74
C LEU A 517 22.46 -2.39 41.61
N LYS A 518 22.02 -3.08 40.54
CA LYS A 518 22.46 -4.44 40.20
C LYS A 518 23.57 -4.37 39.17
N ILE A 519 24.67 -5.09 39.43
CA ILE A 519 25.78 -5.27 38.51
C ILE A 519 25.50 -6.51 37.69
N ASP A 520 25.41 -6.36 36.36
CA ASP A 520 25.13 -7.48 35.47
C ASP A 520 26.20 -8.59 35.55
N ARG A 521 25.74 -9.83 35.36
CA ARG A 521 26.58 -11.03 35.33
C ARG A 521 27.75 -10.95 34.36
N SER A 522 27.66 -10.18 33.27
CA SER A 522 28.74 -10.04 32.29
C SER A 522 30.00 -9.50 32.93
N PHE A 523 29.88 -8.58 33.89
CA PHE A 523 31.02 -8.03 34.62
C PHE A 523 31.54 -9.01 35.67
N ILE A 524 30.66 -9.77 36.33
CA ILE A 524 31.04 -10.74 37.37
C ILE A 524 31.78 -11.95 36.77
N ASN A 525 31.41 -12.36 35.56
CA ASN A 525 32.08 -13.44 34.82
C ASN A 525 33.54 -13.11 34.42
N CYS A 526 33.93 -11.83 34.43
CA CYS A 526 35.30 -11.38 34.19
C CYS A 526 36.25 -11.66 35.37
N ILE A 527 35.71 -11.87 36.59
CA ILE A 527 36.52 -12.09 37.79
C ILE A 527 37.25 -13.44 37.70
N GLY A 528 38.59 -13.40 37.77
CA GLY A 528 39.46 -14.58 37.64
C GLY A 528 40.08 -14.75 36.25
N GLN A 529 39.78 -13.87 35.28
CA GLN A 529 40.36 -13.92 33.94
C GLN A 529 41.61 -13.01 33.80
N PRO A 530 42.64 -13.43 33.03
CA PRO A 530 43.96 -12.79 33.03
C PRO A 530 44.08 -11.42 32.34
N GLU A 531 43.06 -10.92 31.63
CA GLU A 531 43.17 -9.71 30.78
C GLU A 531 42.05 -8.64 30.95
N GLU A 532 41.28 -8.62 32.04
CA GLU A 532 40.07 -7.75 32.11
C GLU A 532 40.01 -6.73 33.27
N ASN A 533 39.27 -5.64 33.00
CA ASN A 533 39.13 -4.43 33.82
C ASN A 533 38.28 -4.65 35.08
N LEU A 534 38.84 -5.35 36.08
CA LEU A 534 38.28 -5.47 37.43
C LEU A 534 38.01 -4.12 38.13
N GLU A 535 38.65 -3.05 37.66
CA GLU A 535 38.47 -1.67 38.14
C GLU A 535 37.04 -1.14 37.92
N ILE A 536 36.32 -1.65 36.91
CA ILE A 536 34.96 -1.20 36.61
C ILE A 536 34.01 -1.61 37.74
N ILE A 537 34.08 -2.86 38.21
CA ILE A 537 33.25 -3.37 39.32
C ILE A 537 33.48 -2.52 40.58
N GLN A 538 34.76 -2.27 40.91
CA GLN A 538 35.11 -1.42 42.05
C GLN A 538 34.54 0.00 41.90
N SER A 539 34.63 0.58 40.71
CA SER A 539 34.12 1.92 40.43
C SER A 539 32.59 1.99 40.56
N ILE A 540 31.87 0.98 40.08
CA ILE A 540 30.40 0.90 40.20
C ILE A 540 30.00 0.80 41.67
N ILE A 541 30.68 -0.04 42.46
CA ILE A 541 30.39 -0.19 43.90
C ILE A 541 30.62 1.14 44.63
N HIS A 542 31.76 1.78 44.42
CA HIS A 542 32.07 3.06 45.05
C HIS A 542 31.08 4.16 44.64
N LEU A 543 30.67 4.19 43.38
CA LEU A 543 29.68 5.15 42.89
C LEU A 543 28.34 4.96 43.60
N ALA A 544 27.83 3.72 43.66
CA ALA A 544 26.56 3.41 44.31
C ALA A 544 26.57 3.83 45.79
N HIS A 545 27.64 3.47 46.53
CA HIS A 545 27.78 3.84 47.94
C HIS A 545 27.87 5.36 48.15
N ASN A 546 28.58 6.08 47.27
CA ASN A 546 28.65 7.55 47.31
C ASN A 546 27.28 8.21 47.09
N LEU A 547 26.38 7.56 46.36
CA LEU A 547 25.01 8.01 46.13
C LEU A 547 24.02 7.47 47.18
N GLY A 548 24.50 6.72 48.19
CA GLY A 548 23.66 6.14 49.24
C GLY A 548 22.81 4.95 48.76
N MET A 549 23.21 4.29 47.68
CA MET A 549 22.54 3.12 47.11
C MET A 549 23.24 1.84 47.55
N ASN A 550 22.47 0.76 47.76
CA ASN A 550 23.04 -0.57 47.95
C ASN A 550 23.43 -1.20 46.61
N VAL A 551 24.31 -2.20 46.63
CA VAL A 551 24.74 -2.94 45.43
C VAL A 551 24.38 -4.41 45.52
N VAL A 552 23.86 -4.96 44.42
CA VAL A 552 23.64 -6.39 44.24
C VAL A 552 24.51 -6.87 43.08
N ALA A 553 25.37 -7.86 43.30
CA ALA A 553 26.14 -8.48 42.23
C ALA A 553 25.42 -9.73 41.69
N GLU A 554 25.24 -9.82 40.37
CA GLU A 554 24.56 -10.93 39.73
C GLU A 554 25.50 -11.97 39.12
N GLY A 555 25.05 -13.22 39.06
CA GLY A 555 25.81 -14.29 38.40
C GLY A 555 27.04 -14.74 39.19
N ILE A 556 26.98 -14.72 40.52
CA ILE A 556 28.05 -15.31 41.35
C ILE A 556 27.97 -16.83 41.24
N GLU A 557 28.96 -17.43 40.60
CA GLU A 557 29.06 -18.88 40.35
C GLU A 557 30.25 -19.53 41.08
N THR A 558 31.29 -18.77 41.43
CA THR A 558 32.51 -19.30 42.07
C THR A 558 32.81 -18.66 43.41
N GLU A 559 33.51 -19.39 44.29
CA GLU A 559 33.99 -18.85 45.57
C GLU A 559 34.98 -17.68 45.37
N GLU A 560 35.76 -17.69 44.29
CA GLU A 560 36.69 -16.61 43.95
C GLU A 560 35.94 -15.28 43.70
N GLN A 561 34.85 -15.33 42.92
CA GLN A 561 33.97 -14.18 42.69
C GLN A 561 33.40 -13.65 44.01
N LEU A 562 32.92 -14.54 44.88
CA LEU A 562 32.37 -14.19 46.19
C LEU A 562 33.42 -13.47 47.06
N ILE A 563 34.62 -14.05 47.20
CA ILE A 563 35.70 -13.47 48.00
C ILE A 563 36.11 -12.10 47.45
N TYR A 564 36.16 -11.94 46.13
CA TYR A 564 36.49 -10.66 45.50
C TYR A 564 35.44 -9.59 45.81
N LEU A 565 34.15 -9.91 45.68
CA LEU A 565 33.06 -8.99 45.98
C LEU A 565 32.97 -8.63 47.46
N GLN A 566 33.26 -9.57 48.37
CA GLN A 566 33.36 -9.30 49.81
C GLN A 566 34.48 -8.33 50.14
N LYS A 567 35.66 -8.46 49.49
CA LYS A 567 36.78 -7.52 49.67
C LYS A 567 36.45 -6.10 49.21
N LEU A 568 35.60 -5.97 48.20
CA LEU A 568 35.10 -4.68 47.71
C LEU A 568 33.93 -4.13 48.55
N ASN A 569 33.54 -4.80 49.63
CA ASN A 569 32.39 -4.45 50.46
C ASN A 569 31.08 -4.37 49.67
N CYS A 570 30.88 -5.23 48.66
CA CYS A 570 29.59 -5.35 47.99
C CYS A 570 28.52 -5.82 48.99
N ASP A 571 27.33 -5.19 48.98
CA ASP A 571 26.30 -5.41 50.01
C ASP A 571 25.59 -6.77 49.85
N PHE A 572 25.13 -7.04 48.62
CA PHE A 572 24.32 -8.20 48.29
C PHE A 572 24.84 -8.93 47.06
N GLY A 573 24.48 -10.20 46.94
CA GLY A 573 24.78 -10.98 45.74
C GLY A 573 23.75 -12.07 45.48
N GLN A 574 23.64 -12.44 44.20
CA GLN A 574 22.83 -13.54 43.73
C GLN A 574 23.56 -14.34 42.65
N GLY A 575 23.31 -15.63 42.59
CA GLY A 575 23.95 -16.51 41.61
C GLY A 575 23.86 -17.98 41.97
N TYR A 576 24.32 -18.82 41.05
CA TYR A 576 24.20 -20.27 41.16
C TYR A 576 25.11 -20.89 42.22
N LEU A 577 26.10 -20.15 42.72
CA LEU A 577 26.88 -20.55 43.88
C LEU A 577 25.98 -20.77 45.10
N PHE A 578 24.94 -19.92 45.27
CA PHE A 578 24.01 -20.02 46.39
C PHE A 578 22.86 -20.98 46.06
N ASN A 579 22.10 -20.68 45.01
CA ASN A 579 20.98 -21.48 44.55
C ASN A 579 20.55 -21.05 43.15
N ARG A 580 20.06 -22.02 42.36
CA ARG A 580 19.32 -21.73 41.13
C ARG A 580 17.93 -21.18 41.46
N PRO A 581 17.22 -20.55 40.50
CA PRO A 581 15.84 -20.14 40.70
C PRO A 581 14.96 -21.31 41.16
N LEU A 582 14.29 -21.16 42.30
CA LEU A 582 13.52 -22.19 42.98
C LEU A 582 12.02 -21.99 42.74
N THR A 583 11.26 -23.08 42.72
CA THR A 583 9.79 -23.00 42.78
C THR A 583 9.33 -22.43 44.13
N ALA A 584 8.07 -22.00 44.22
CA ALA A 584 7.50 -21.55 45.49
C ALA A 584 7.64 -22.61 46.59
N GLN A 585 7.47 -23.90 46.26
CA GLN A 585 7.54 -25.00 47.22
C GLN A 585 8.97 -25.29 47.70
N GLU A 586 9.95 -25.25 46.80
CA GLU A 586 11.37 -25.40 47.16
C GLU A 586 11.85 -24.22 48.00
N THR A 587 11.39 -23.01 47.67
CA THR A 587 11.66 -21.81 48.46
C THR A 587 11.10 -21.95 49.87
N GLU A 588 9.89 -22.51 50.04
CA GLU A 588 9.35 -22.81 51.38
C GLU A 588 10.23 -23.75 52.20
N ASN A 589 10.92 -24.71 51.57
CA ASN A 589 11.84 -25.61 52.27
C ASN A 589 13.10 -24.86 52.70
N LEU A 590 13.68 -24.04 51.81
CA LEU A 590 14.82 -23.17 52.14
C LEU A 590 14.52 -22.23 53.32
N LEU A 591 13.29 -21.70 53.38
CA LEU A 591 12.85 -20.84 54.47
C LEU A 591 12.62 -21.60 55.79
N ARG A 592 12.34 -22.91 55.75
CA ARG A 592 12.15 -23.76 56.95
C ARG A 592 13.45 -24.17 57.59
N ASP A 593 14.45 -24.51 56.78
CA ASP A 593 15.71 -25.07 57.26
C ASP A 593 16.60 -24.03 57.97
N GLY A 594 16.18 -22.76 57.97
CA GLY A 594 16.90 -21.66 58.59
C GLY A 594 18.06 -21.23 57.71
N CYS A 595 18.00 -19.99 57.23
CA CYS A 595 19.02 -19.41 56.37
C CYS A 595 20.39 -19.28 57.04
#